data_AF-A0A8J4EHK4-F1
#
_entry.id   AF-A0A8J4EHK4-F1
#
_cell.length_a   1.000
_cell.length_b   1.000
_cell.length_c   1.000
_cell.angle_alpha   90.00
_cell.angle_beta   90.00
_cell.angle_gamma   90.00
#
_symmetry.space_group_name_H-M   'P 1'
#
loop_
_entity.id
_entity.type
_entity.pdbx_description
1 polymer ?
#
loop_
_entity_poly.entity_id
_entity_poly.type
_entity_poly.pdbx_seq_one_letter_code
_entity_poly.pdbx_strand_id
1 'polypeptide(L)'
;MRHDDPVGADGPTPASPDLRDLQAQLSLAIRNAGGPSQREIARRTRGTLGASTISRMLNGDKPPRLVNLLTVLEALGVPEAHFTEWRRRWSRAANEPLGTAADIGSRIPPPSPLSPASVASICTACGCVVGDTARHRKWHGTVGRAAGEVTTRPGTVAVNPTAGSFPR
;
A
#
# COMPACT_ATOMS: atom_id res chain seq x y z
N MET A 1 24.65 8.00 -56.42
CA MET A 1 24.07 8.88 -55.39
C MET A 1 23.67 8.00 -54.21
N ARG A 2 24.54 7.88 -53.20
CA ARG A 2 24.21 7.21 -51.94
C ARG A 2 23.43 8.23 -51.11
N HIS A 3 22.22 7.87 -50.68
CA HIS A 3 21.51 8.61 -49.64
C HIS A 3 22.19 8.26 -48.33
N ASP A 4 22.94 9.21 -47.79
CA ASP A 4 23.37 9.20 -46.39
C ASP A 4 22.13 9.49 -45.54
N ASP A 5 21.49 8.44 -45.03
CA ASP A 5 20.49 8.57 -43.97
C ASP A 5 21.16 9.18 -42.73
N PRO A 6 20.61 10.27 -42.16
CA PRO A 6 21.14 10.84 -40.94
C PRO A 6 20.96 9.84 -39.80
N VAL A 7 22.06 9.27 -39.32
CA VAL A 7 22.13 8.52 -38.07
C VAL A 7 21.54 9.41 -36.98
N GLY A 8 20.31 9.11 -36.60
CA GLY A 8 19.58 9.79 -35.53
C GLY A 8 20.43 9.78 -34.28
N ALA A 9 20.82 10.98 -33.85
CA ALA A 9 21.47 11.21 -32.57
C ALA A 9 20.45 10.98 -31.44
N ASP A 10 20.04 9.72 -31.23
CA ASP A 10 19.44 9.25 -29.97
C ASP A 10 20.55 9.20 -28.91
N GLY A 11 21.12 10.37 -28.61
CA GLY A 11 21.87 10.55 -27.38
C GLY A 11 20.96 10.26 -26.19
N PRO A 12 21.48 9.71 -25.07
CA PRO A 12 20.68 9.45 -23.89
C PRO A 12 19.98 10.75 -23.48
N THR A 13 18.65 10.78 -23.61
CA THR A 13 17.86 11.92 -23.16
C THR A 13 18.19 12.14 -21.69
N PRO A 14 18.68 13.34 -21.31
CA PRO A 14 19.09 13.58 -19.94
C PRO A 14 17.94 13.27 -19.00
N ALA A 15 18.21 12.46 -17.97
CA ALA A 15 17.22 12.09 -16.97
C ALA A 15 16.48 13.33 -16.45
N SER A 16 15.15 13.26 -16.45
CA SER A 16 14.27 14.33 -16.00
C SER A 16 14.76 14.91 -14.66
N PRO A 17 14.77 16.25 -14.47
CA PRO A 17 15.18 16.85 -13.20
C PRO A 17 14.42 16.26 -12.00
N ASP A 18 13.14 15.92 -12.17
CA ASP A 18 12.33 15.28 -11.13
C ASP A 18 12.79 13.86 -10.77
N LEU A 19 13.28 13.10 -11.75
CA LEU A 19 13.85 11.77 -11.51
C LEU A 19 15.15 11.88 -10.70
N ARG A 20 16.00 12.85 -11.04
CA ARG A 20 17.23 13.12 -10.29
C ARG A 20 16.95 13.58 -8.87
N ASP A 21 15.92 14.42 -8.67
CA ASP A 21 15.46 14.79 -7.32
C ASP A 21 14.99 13.56 -6.53
N LEU A 22 14.15 12.70 -7.13
CA LEU A 22 13.70 11.46 -6.49
C LEU A 22 14.87 10.56 -6.08
N GLN A 23 15.88 10.39 -6.94
CA GLN A 23 17.07 9.59 -6.67
C GLN A 23 17.95 10.20 -5.57
N ALA A 24 18.10 11.53 -5.56
CA ALA A 24 18.83 12.25 -4.53
C ALA A 24 18.16 12.09 -3.16
N GLN A 25 16.83 12.24 -3.10
CA GLN A 25 16.05 12.01 -1.89
C GLN A 25 16.17 10.56 -1.42
N LEU A 26 16.09 9.59 -2.33
CA LEU A 26 16.24 8.16 -1.97
C LEU A 26 17.63 7.87 -1.40
N SER A 27 18.66 8.46 -1.99
CA SER A 27 20.03 8.36 -1.48
C SER A 27 20.19 8.98 -0.09
N LEU A 28 19.52 10.12 0.16
CA LEU A 28 19.49 10.75 1.48
C LEU A 28 18.79 9.86 2.51
N ALA A 29 17.66 9.25 2.16
CA ALA A 29 16.94 8.32 3.02
C ALA A 29 17.81 7.10 3.40
N ILE A 30 18.57 6.55 2.45
CA ILE A 30 19.52 5.46 2.71
C ILE A 30 20.61 5.92 3.70
N ARG A 31 21.18 7.11 3.50
CA ARG A 31 22.18 7.65 4.44
C ARG A 31 21.62 7.84 5.84
N ASN A 32 20.41 8.38 5.96
CA ASN A 32 19.73 8.57 7.25
C ASN A 32 19.42 7.24 7.95
N ALA A 33 19.22 6.16 7.21
CA ALA A 33 19.04 4.80 7.74
C ALA A 33 20.36 4.10 8.14
N GLY A 34 21.47 4.83 8.22
CA GLY A 34 22.80 4.31 8.56
C GLY A 34 23.62 3.84 7.36
N GLY A 35 23.25 4.22 6.14
CA GLY A 35 23.98 3.87 4.92
C GLY A 35 24.05 2.37 4.60
N PRO A 36 22.96 1.58 4.74
CA PRO A 36 23.01 0.15 4.44
C PRO A 36 23.37 -0.10 2.97
N SER A 37 24.16 -1.14 2.73
CA SER A 37 24.46 -1.59 1.37
C SER A 37 23.20 -2.05 0.63
N GLN A 38 23.21 -2.04 -0.71
CA GLN A 38 22.07 -2.52 -1.51
C GLN A 38 21.69 -3.96 -1.21
N ARG A 39 22.67 -4.83 -0.90
CA ARG A 39 22.42 -6.22 -0.47
C ARG A 39 21.73 -6.27 0.89
N GLU A 40 22.09 -5.38 1.79
CA GLU A 40 21.44 -5.27 3.11
C GLU A 40 19.99 -4.79 2.97
N ILE A 41 19.73 -3.77 2.15
CA ILE A 41 18.37 -3.31 1.86
C ILE A 41 17.54 -4.45 1.27
N ALA A 42 18.09 -5.22 0.31
CA ALA A 42 17.42 -6.39 -0.26
C ALA A 42 17.02 -7.41 0.82
N ARG A 43 17.92 -7.70 1.78
CA ARG A 43 17.61 -8.57 2.92
C ARG A 43 16.48 -8.02 3.79
N ARG A 44 16.47 -6.71 4.08
CA ARG A 44 15.42 -6.05 4.86
C ARG A 44 14.05 -6.10 4.18
N THR A 45 14.02 -6.10 2.84
CA THR A 45 12.78 -6.33 2.07
C THR A 45 12.32 -7.80 2.06
N ARG A 46 12.95 -8.69 2.85
CA ARG A 46 12.63 -10.13 2.93
C ARG A 46 12.65 -10.84 1.57
N GLY A 47 13.48 -10.36 0.64
CA GLY A 47 13.63 -10.92 -0.70
C GLY A 47 12.59 -10.45 -1.72
N THR A 48 11.66 -9.56 -1.37
CA THR A 48 10.73 -8.96 -2.35
C THR A 48 11.48 -8.20 -3.44
N LEU A 49 12.61 -7.57 -3.11
CA LEU A 49 13.46 -6.85 -4.06
C LEU A 49 14.90 -7.36 -4.01
N GLY A 50 15.48 -7.60 -5.20
CA GLY A 50 16.89 -7.92 -5.35
C GLY A 50 17.80 -6.68 -5.36
N ALA A 51 19.08 -6.86 -5.01
CA ALA A 51 20.07 -5.78 -5.01
C ALA A 51 20.19 -5.07 -6.38
N SER A 52 20.09 -5.82 -7.49
CA SER A 52 20.10 -5.24 -8.84
C SER A 52 18.89 -4.33 -9.10
N THR A 53 17.74 -4.63 -8.51
CA THR A 53 16.55 -3.78 -8.61
C THR A 53 16.79 -2.48 -7.86
N ILE A 54 17.32 -2.54 -6.65
CA ILE A 54 17.67 -1.37 -5.84
C ILE A 54 18.72 -0.51 -6.56
N SER A 55 19.72 -1.12 -7.18
CA SER A 55 20.71 -0.41 -8.00
C SER A 55 20.07 0.34 -9.17
N ARG A 56 19.12 -0.29 -9.89
CA ARG A 56 18.35 0.36 -10.96
C ARG A 56 17.47 1.49 -10.45
N MET A 57 16.93 1.39 -9.23
CA MET A 57 16.14 2.48 -8.63
C MET A 57 16.99 3.73 -8.37
N LEU A 58 18.26 3.53 -8.00
CA LEU A 58 19.18 4.62 -7.66
C LEU A 58 19.86 5.25 -8.89
N ASN A 59 20.16 4.44 -9.90
CA ASN A 59 21.00 4.86 -11.03
C ASN A 59 20.29 4.78 -12.39
N GLY A 60 19.03 4.34 -12.44
CA GLY A 60 18.34 4.11 -13.70
C GLY A 60 17.79 5.40 -14.33
N ASP A 61 17.63 5.39 -15.64
CA ASP A 61 17.08 6.53 -16.40
C ASP A 61 15.55 6.59 -16.39
N LYS A 62 14.91 5.67 -15.66
CA LYS A 62 13.46 5.56 -15.55
C LYS A 62 13.03 5.53 -14.08
N PRO A 63 11.89 6.17 -13.74
CA PRO A 63 11.32 6.09 -12.41
C PRO A 63 10.97 4.64 -12.07
N PRO A 64 11.22 4.20 -10.83
CA PRO A 64 10.91 2.85 -10.42
C PRO A 64 9.40 2.64 -10.30
N ARG A 65 8.94 1.40 -10.19
CA ARG A 65 7.53 1.15 -9.83
C ARG A 65 7.24 1.70 -8.44
N LEU A 66 6.09 2.36 -8.27
CA LEU A 66 5.72 2.97 -6.99
C LEU A 66 5.75 1.97 -5.83
N VAL A 67 5.23 0.76 -6.05
CA VAL A 67 5.24 -0.32 -5.04
C VAL A 67 6.66 -0.62 -4.58
N ASN A 68 7.62 -0.75 -5.50
CA ASN A 68 9.02 -1.04 -5.16
C ASN A 68 9.65 0.12 -4.37
N LEU A 69 9.33 1.37 -4.72
CA LEU A 69 9.78 2.54 -3.96
C LEU A 69 9.29 2.48 -2.51
N LEU A 70 7.99 2.25 -2.31
CA LEU A 70 7.40 2.18 -0.97
C LEU A 70 7.98 1.01 -0.15
N THR A 71 8.18 -0.16 -0.76
CA THR A 71 8.82 -1.31 -0.10
C THR A 71 10.25 -1.00 0.35
N VAL A 72 11.03 -0.26 -0.44
CA VAL A 72 12.37 0.18 -0.02
C VAL A 72 12.27 1.17 1.15
N LEU A 73 11.37 2.14 1.09
CA LEU A 73 11.20 3.13 2.16
C LEU A 73 10.79 2.48 3.49
N GLU A 74 9.89 1.50 3.45
CA GLU A 74 9.50 0.70 4.59
C GLU A 74 10.70 -0.08 5.16
N ALA A 75 11.50 -0.72 4.31
CA ALA A 75 12.70 -1.44 4.71
C ALA A 75 13.82 -0.53 5.28
N LEU A 76 13.79 0.75 4.94
CA LEU A 76 14.66 1.79 5.52
C LEU A 76 14.11 2.37 6.83
N GLY A 77 12.90 1.98 7.25
CA GLY A 77 12.26 2.48 8.46
C GLY A 77 11.67 3.88 8.32
N VAL A 78 11.39 4.33 7.10
CA VAL A 78 10.72 5.62 6.88
C VAL A 78 9.26 5.50 7.36
N PRO A 79 8.79 6.39 8.26
CA PRO A 79 7.41 6.34 8.75
C PRO A 79 6.40 6.51 7.60
N GLU A 80 5.29 5.77 7.67
CA GLU A 80 4.24 5.80 6.64
C GLU A 80 3.64 7.21 6.44
N ALA A 81 3.66 8.05 7.47
CA ALA A 81 3.25 9.46 7.38
C ALA A 81 4.00 10.24 6.28
N HIS A 82 5.24 9.84 5.94
CA HIS A 82 6.01 10.46 4.87
C HIS A 82 5.72 9.87 3.48
N PHE A 83 5.02 8.74 3.36
CA PHE A 83 4.81 8.06 2.08
C PHE A 83 4.02 8.92 1.08
N THR A 84 3.12 9.78 1.55
CA THR A 84 2.38 10.73 0.72
C THR A 84 3.32 11.69 -0.02
N GLU A 85 4.37 12.16 0.65
CA GLU A 85 5.36 13.05 0.03
C GLU A 85 6.22 12.31 -0.99
N TRP A 86 6.61 11.07 -0.68
CA TRP A 86 7.32 10.21 -1.63
C TRP A 86 6.49 9.89 -2.88
N ARG A 87 5.18 9.65 -2.72
CA ARG A 87 4.25 9.48 -3.85
C ARG A 87 4.20 10.72 -4.74
N ARG A 88 4.20 11.93 -4.15
CA ARG A 88 4.26 13.20 -4.90
C ARG A 88 5.53 13.32 -5.72
N ARG A 89 6.70 13.05 -5.12
CA ARG A 89 7.97 13.05 -5.86
C ARG A 89 8.00 12.03 -6.97
N TRP A 90 7.53 10.82 -6.69
CA TRP A 90 7.44 9.75 -7.67
C TRP A 90 6.56 10.12 -8.86
N SER A 91 5.40 10.72 -8.61
CA SER A 91 4.47 11.16 -9.65
C SER A 91 5.06 12.24 -10.55
N ARG A 92 5.76 13.22 -9.98
CA ARG A 92 6.50 14.22 -10.77
C ARG A 92 7.55 13.53 -11.65
N ALA A 93 8.33 12.61 -11.09
CA ALA A 93 9.35 11.86 -11.84
C ALA A 93 8.75 10.95 -12.93
N ALA A 94 7.56 10.41 -12.71
CA ALA A 94 6.84 9.54 -13.64
C ALA A 94 6.04 10.31 -14.70
N ASN A 95 5.91 11.64 -14.57
CA ASN A 95 4.90 12.43 -15.30
C ASN A 95 3.50 11.82 -15.22
N GLU A 96 3.22 11.06 -14.16
CA GLU A 96 1.94 10.40 -13.95
C GLU A 96 1.16 11.25 -12.96
N PRO A 97 -0.02 11.79 -13.31
CA PRO A 97 -0.79 12.55 -12.36
C PRO A 97 -1.13 11.64 -11.17
N LEU A 98 -0.74 12.04 -9.95
CA LEU A 98 -1.39 11.47 -8.78
C LEU A 98 -2.86 11.79 -8.95
N GLY A 99 -3.69 10.75 -9.10
CA GLY A 99 -5.12 10.88 -8.89
C GLY A 99 -5.28 11.66 -7.59
N THR A 100 -5.75 12.90 -7.71
CA THR A 100 -6.07 13.71 -6.53
C THR A 100 -7.12 12.94 -5.73
N ALA A 101 -7.34 13.24 -4.46
CA ALA A 101 -8.48 12.65 -3.75
C ALA A 101 -9.82 12.87 -4.49
N ALA A 102 -9.88 13.83 -5.43
CA ALA A 102 -10.98 14.03 -6.37
C ALA A 102 -11.09 12.96 -7.49
N ASP A 103 -10.03 12.21 -7.79
CA ASP A 103 -10.02 11.15 -8.82
C ASP A 103 -10.67 9.84 -8.34
N ILE A 104 -10.88 9.68 -7.02
CA ILE A 104 -11.84 8.68 -6.49
C ILE A 104 -13.27 9.02 -6.97
N GLY A 105 -13.55 10.29 -7.28
CA GLY A 105 -14.80 10.74 -7.89
C GLY A 105 -14.90 10.51 -9.40
N SER A 106 -13.78 10.39 -10.13
CA SER A 106 -13.83 10.36 -11.60
C SER A 106 -13.97 8.95 -12.20
N ARG A 107 -13.85 7.90 -11.40
CA ARG A 107 -14.31 6.53 -11.74
C ARG A 107 -15.70 6.22 -11.22
N ILE A 108 -16.40 7.21 -10.66
CA ILE A 108 -17.85 7.12 -10.54
C ILE A 108 -18.36 7.46 -11.95
N PRO A 109 -18.88 6.49 -12.73
CA PRO A 109 -19.67 6.86 -13.91
C PRO A 109 -20.67 7.92 -13.46
N PRO A 110 -20.97 8.98 -14.26
CA PRO A 110 -21.89 10.03 -13.85
C PRO A 110 -23.07 9.38 -13.15
N PRO A 111 -23.46 9.81 -11.93
CA PRO A 111 -24.52 9.15 -11.20
C PRO A 111 -25.68 9.06 -12.16
N SER A 112 -25.98 7.83 -12.60
CA SER A 112 -27.24 7.57 -13.29
C SER A 112 -28.29 8.22 -12.39
N PRO A 113 -29.16 9.09 -12.92
CA PRO A 113 -30.07 9.89 -12.11
C PRO A 113 -30.65 8.97 -11.05
N LEU A 114 -30.28 9.27 -9.80
CA LEU A 114 -30.50 8.40 -8.66
C LEU A 114 -31.96 7.99 -8.72
N SER A 115 -32.20 6.73 -9.06
CA SER A 115 -33.52 6.16 -8.87
C SER A 115 -33.77 6.30 -7.37
N PRO A 116 -34.86 6.96 -6.93
CA PRO A 116 -35.15 7.19 -5.51
C PRO A 116 -35.34 5.90 -4.70
N ALA A 117 -35.10 4.73 -5.30
CA ALA A 117 -35.16 3.41 -4.69
C ALA A 117 -33.90 3.00 -3.90
N SER A 118 -32.76 3.68 -3.98
CA SER A 118 -31.59 3.37 -3.15
C SER A 118 -31.64 4.06 -1.79
N VAL A 119 -32.68 3.75 -1.02
CA VAL A 119 -32.69 4.02 0.42
C VAL A 119 -31.66 3.10 1.06
N ALA A 120 -30.60 3.68 1.63
CA ALA A 120 -29.63 2.93 2.41
C ALA A 120 -30.38 2.12 3.47
N SER A 121 -30.30 0.79 3.37
CA SER A 121 -31.03 -0.12 4.23
C SER A 121 -30.14 -0.53 5.39
N ILE A 122 -30.69 -0.57 6.61
CA ILE A 122 -29.95 -1.06 7.77
C ILE A 122 -30.07 -2.59 7.77
N CYS A 123 -28.94 -3.29 7.81
CA CYS A 123 -28.92 -4.74 7.95
C CYS A 123 -29.35 -5.14 9.36
N THR A 124 -30.42 -5.92 9.51
CA THR A 124 -30.91 -6.35 10.83
C THR A 124 -30.02 -7.38 11.51
N ALA A 125 -29.11 -8.04 10.78
CA ALA A 125 -28.20 -9.03 11.34
C ALA A 125 -26.99 -8.42 12.06
N CYS A 126 -26.53 -7.24 11.64
CA CYS A 126 -25.32 -6.60 12.17
C CYS A 126 -25.48 -5.13 12.54
N GLY A 127 -26.59 -4.49 12.17
CA GLY A 127 -26.85 -3.07 12.43
C GLY A 127 -26.16 -2.10 11.46
N CYS A 128 -25.41 -2.58 10.47
CA CYS A 128 -24.71 -1.71 9.52
C CYS A 128 -25.66 -1.10 8.47
N VAL A 129 -25.46 0.19 8.17
CA VAL A 129 -26.08 0.86 7.02
C VAL A 129 -25.43 0.33 5.74
N VAL A 130 -26.23 -0.19 4.80
CA VAL A 130 -25.73 -0.75 3.55
C VAL A 130 -26.44 -0.20 2.33
N GLY A 131 -25.65 0.18 1.33
CA GLY A 131 -26.14 0.62 0.02
C GLY A 131 -26.53 -0.53 -0.91
N ASP A 132 -26.02 -1.74 -0.68
CA ASP A 132 -26.36 -2.96 -1.43
C ASP A 132 -26.54 -4.14 -0.46
N THR A 133 -27.81 -4.46 -0.19
CA THR A 133 -28.18 -5.55 0.71
C THR A 133 -27.80 -6.94 0.19
N ALA A 134 -27.74 -7.14 -1.13
CA ALA A 134 -27.44 -8.45 -1.71
C ALA A 134 -25.95 -8.78 -1.57
N ARG A 135 -25.08 -7.82 -1.90
CA ARG A 135 -23.63 -7.96 -1.71
C ARG A 135 -23.27 -8.13 -0.24
N HIS A 136 -23.92 -7.37 0.64
CA HIS A 136 -23.71 -7.49 2.08
C HIS A 136 -24.16 -8.85 2.65
N ARG A 137 -25.31 -9.37 2.21
CA ARG A 137 -25.77 -10.72 2.60
C ARG A 137 -24.79 -11.81 2.18
N LYS A 138 -24.20 -11.69 0.98
CA LYS A 138 -23.17 -12.62 0.51
C LYS A 138 -21.92 -12.59 1.40
N TRP A 139 -21.51 -11.42 1.88
CA TRP A 139 -20.40 -11.27 2.81
C TRP A 139 -20.63 -12.02 4.13
N HIS A 140 -21.84 -11.96 4.70
CA HIS A 140 -22.20 -12.77 5.88
C HIS A 140 -22.01 -14.27 5.64
N GLY A 141 -22.34 -14.77 4.46
CA GLY A 141 -22.15 -16.18 4.09
C GLY A 141 -20.67 -16.61 4.00
N THR A 142 -19.76 -15.66 3.70
CA THR A 142 -18.31 -15.93 3.65
C THR A 142 -17.68 -15.84 5.03
N VAL A 143 -17.99 -14.80 5.81
CA VAL A 143 -17.43 -14.61 7.16
C VAL A 143 -18.00 -15.63 8.16
N GLY A 144 -19.27 -16.01 8.02
CA GLY A 144 -19.89 -17.03 8.86
C GLY A 144 -19.24 -18.42 8.73
N ARG A 145 -18.63 -18.74 7.58
CA ARG A 145 -17.86 -19.99 7.43
C ARG A 145 -16.49 -19.95 8.11
N ALA A 146 -15.89 -18.78 8.27
CA ALA A 146 -14.61 -18.63 8.95
C ALA A 146 -14.73 -18.69 10.49
N ALA A 147 -15.93 -18.45 11.04
CA ALA A 147 -16.19 -18.51 12.48
C ALA A 147 -16.66 -19.89 12.98
N GLY A 148 -16.79 -20.89 12.10
CA GLY A 148 -17.32 -22.22 12.42
C GLY A 148 -16.34 -23.22 13.05
N GLU A 149 -15.08 -22.83 13.30
CA GLU A 149 -14.07 -23.73 13.87
C GLU A 149 -13.46 -23.14 15.16
N VAL A 150 -14.32 -22.87 16.15
CA VAL A 150 -13.89 -22.80 17.54
C VAL A 150 -14.57 -23.93 18.28
N THR A 151 -13.90 -25.08 18.31
CA THR A 151 -14.27 -26.18 19.20
C THR A 151 -14.20 -25.64 20.63
N THR A 152 -15.36 -25.37 21.21
CA THR A 152 -15.44 -24.90 22.59
C THR A 152 -15.20 -26.11 23.46
N ARG A 153 -13.96 -26.28 23.93
CA ARG A 153 -13.64 -27.21 25.02
C ARG A 153 -14.39 -26.74 26.27
N PRO A 154 -15.27 -27.55 26.89
CA PRO A 154 -15.85 -27.20 28.17
C PRO A 154 -14.76 -27.30 29.25
N GLY A 155 -14.20 -26.15 29.61
CA GLY A 155 -13.31 -26.02 30.76
C GLY A 155 -14.14 -25.95 32.04
N THR A 156 -14.13 -27.05 32.80
CA THR A 156 -14.65 -27.13 34.17
C THR A 156 -14.00 -26.07 35.05
N VAL A 157 -14.78 -25.11 35.52
CA VAL A 157 -14.33 -24.12 36.53
C VAL A 157 -14.43 -24.79 37.90
N ALA A 158 -13.28 -25.13 38.48
CA ALA A 158 -13.19 -25.52 39.88
C ALA A 158 -13.34 -24.26 40.75
N VAL A 159 -14.48 -24.14 41.43
CA VAL A 159 -14.68 -23.20 42.54
C VAL A 159 -13.95 -23.74 43.77
N ASN A 160 -12.98 -22.96 44.27
CA ASN A 160 -12.23 -23.28 45.48
C ASN A 160 -12.85 -22.50 46.65
N PRO A 161 -13.41 -23.14 47.69
CA PRO A 161 -13.98 -22.46 48.84
C PRO A 161 -12.89 -22.26 49.90
N THR A 162 -12.33 -21.06 49.99
CA THR A 162 -11.48 -20.69 51.13
C THR A 162 -12.35 -20.16 52.26
N ALA A 163 -12.60 -21.03 53.24
CA ALA A 163 -13.07 -20.67 54.57
C ALA A 163 -11.96 -19.89 55.33
N GLY A 164 -12.36 -18.87 56.08
CA GLY A 164 -11.46 -18.09 56.92
C GLY A 164 -12.22 -17.43 58.06
N SER A 165 -12.48 -18.21 59.11
CA SER A 165 -12.94 -17.75 60.42
C SER A 165 -12.01 -16.71 61.02
N PHE A 166 -12.58 -15.66 61.61
CA PHE A 166 -11.93 -14.85 62.66
C PHE A 166 -12.81 -14.88 63.92
N PRO A 167 -12.29 -15.35 65.07
CA PRO A 167 -12.97 -15.19 66.34
C PRO A 167 -12.67 -13.83 66.99
N ARG A 168 -13.75 -13.25 67.54
CA ARG A 168 -13.94 -12.25 68.61
C ARG A 168 -13.00 -11.05 68.74
#